data_AF-A0A1H4C8L4-F1
#
_entry.id   AF-A0A1H4C8L4-F1
#
_cell.length_a   1.000
_cell.length_b   1.000
_cell.length_c   1.000
_cell.angle_alpha   90.00
_cell.angle_beta   90.00
_cell.angle_gamma   90.00
#
_symmetry.space_group_name_H-M   'P 1'
#
loop_
_entity.id
_entity.type
_entity.pdbx_description
1 polymer ?
#
loop_
_entity_poly.entity_id
_entity_poly.type
_entity_poly.pdbx_seq_one_letter_code
_entity_poly.pdbx_strand_id
1 'polypeptide(L)'
;MNIDDKTFDFAYIMAFRDATMRNAFPRHSDEKDNDFHTRKRRIKNHSKPIVKNYIDAIMKDDNQMVPFTVINRLCDRDNTDQGFTFGNAQKLVNMTAKYMFLSAYGDTEKRELFKNCHCPMDGVMMERLREKCEEYTLKLEKFEIPWSRLKKDDEKSIKEYEKFQYYINQIAKQENIYPIEVDFMFWDE
;
A
#
# COMPACT_ATOMS: atom_id res chain seq x y z
N MET A 1 -9.36 -17.27 10.87
CA MET A 1 -9.19 -16.33 12.01
C MET A 1 -10.25 -15.26 11.88
N ASN A 2 -11.04 -14.98 12.93
CA ASN A 2 -11.94 -13.82 12.90
C ASN A 2 -11.11 -12.63 13.42
N ILE A 3 -10.75 -11.68 12.56
CA ILE A 3 -10.07 -10.46 13.01
C ILE A 3 -11.06 -9.70 13.89
N ASP A 4 -10.67 -9.34 15.10
CA ASP A 4 -11.44 -8.38 15.90
C ASP A 4 -11.55 -7.08 15.11
N ASP A 5 -12.76 -6.59 14.88
CA ASP A 5 -13.02 -5.40 14.08
C ASP A 5 -12.23 -4.18 14.59
N LYS A 6 -11.88 -4.16 15.89
CA LYS A 6 -11.04 -3.11 16.47
C LYS A 6 -9.58 -3.17 16.00
N THR A 7 -9.01 -4.36 15.86
CA THR A 7 -7.65 -4.54 15.33
C THR A 7 -7.57 -4.08 13.89
N PHE A 8 -8.54 -4.49 13.06
CA PHE A 8 -8.65 -3.98 11.69
C PHE A 8 -8.80 -2.46 11.67
N ASP A 9 -9.72 -1.91 12.47
CA ASP A 9 -9.99 -0.48 12.50
C ASP A 9 -8.75 0.32 12.87
N PHE A 10 -7.96 -0.17 13.82
CA PHE A 10 -6.70 0.44 14.20
C PHE A 10 -5.70 0.44 13.03
N ALA A 11 -5.44 -0.73 12.44
CA ALA A 11 -4.52 -0.90 11.30
C ALA A 11 -4.92 0.00 10.12
N TYR A 12 -6.20 -0.01 9.77
CA TYR A 12 -6.75 0.80 8.69
C TYR A 12 -6.64 2.30 8.99
N ILE A 13 -6.93 2.76 10.21
CA ILE A 13 -6.81 4.19 10.55
C ILE A 13 -5.36 4.66 10.47
N MET A 14 -4.41 3.83 10.92
CA MET A 14 -2.98 4.14 10.83
C MET A 14 -2.54 4.25 9.36
N ALA A 15 -2.89 3.26 8.54
CA ALA A 15 -2.58 3.25 7.11
C ALA A 15 -3.26 4.42 6.36
N PHE A 16 -4.52 4.72 6.69
CA PHE A 16 -5.26 5.82 6.07
C PHE A 16 -4.65 7.18 6.40
N ARG A 17 -4.22 7.39 7.64
CA ARG A 17 -3.52 8.63 8.04
C ARG A 17 -2.25 8.79 7.23
N ASP A 18 -1.44 7.76 7.14
CA ASP A 18 -0.16 7.76 6.42
C ASP A 18 -0.34 7.98 4.91
N ALA A 19 -1.32 7.30 4.30
CA ALA A 19 -1.71 7.51 2.90
C ALA A 19 -2.25 8.92 2.61
N THR A 20 -2.67 9.69 3.62
CA THR A 20 -3.33 10.99 3.46
C THR A 20 -2.65 12.13 4.23
N MET A 21 -1.37 11.98 4.61
CA MET A 21 -0.60 13.06 5.22
C MET A 21 -0.32 14.18 4.20
N ARG A 22 -0.10 15.41 4.69
CA ARG A 22 -0.22 16.68 3.95
C ARG A 22 0.43 16.73 2.55
N ASN A 23 1.59 16.12 2.36
CA ASN A 23 2.27 16.12 1.05
C ASN A 23 1.74 15.04 0.09
N ALA A 24 1.11 13.99 0.62
CA ALA A 24 0.54 12.90 -0.16
C ALA A 24 -0.91 13.16 -0.60
N PHE A 25 -1.66 13.93 0.19
CA PHE A 25 -3.05 14.30 -0.11
C PHE A 25 -3.26 15.80 0.14
N PRO A 26 -2.82 16.65 -0.80
CA PRO A 26 -2.85 18.09 -0.61
C PRO A 26 -4.29 18.62 -0.64
N ARG A 27 -4.49 19.70 0.11
CA ARG A 27 -5.68 20.53 0.03
C ARG A 27 -5.68 21.31 -1.29
N HIS A 28 -6.83 21.49 -1.92
CA HIS A 28 -6.91 22.37 -3.08
C HIS A 28 -6.79 23.84 -2.63
N SER A 29 -6.24 24.71 -3.50
CA SER A 29 -5.97 26.13 -3.19
C SER A 29 -7.16 26.85 -2.56
N ASP A 30 -8.37 26.56 -3.05
CA ASP A 30 -9.61 27.24 -2.68
C ASP A 30 -10.53 26.41 -1.78
N GLU A 31 -10.08 25.23 -1.35
CA GLU A 31 -10.89 24.33 -0.53
C GLU A 31 -10.95 24.82 0.93
N LYS A 32 -12.13 24.86 1.53
CA LYS A 32 -12.29 25.20 2.97
C LYS A 32 -11.98 24.01 3.87
N ASP A 33 -11.69 24.25 5.14
CA ASP A 33 -11.30 23.19 6.09
C ASP A 33 -12.41 22.13 6.23
N ASN A 34 -13.65 22.58 6.32
CA ASN A 34 -14.81 21.70 6.38
C ASN A 34 -14.97 20.84 5.12
N ASP A 35 -14.64 21.39 3.96
CA ASP A 35 -14.71 20.67 2.68
C ASP A 35 -13.62 19.60 2.61
N PHE A 36 -12.39 19.96 3.02
CA PHE A 36 -11.27 19.01 3.12
C PHE A 36 -11.56 17.85 4.07
N HIS A 37 -12.10 18.14 5.27
CA HIS A 37 -12.51 17.12 6.22
C HIS A 37 -13.66 16.25 5.68
N THR A 38 -14.61 16.85 4.96
CA THR A 38 -15.71 16.12 4.32
C THR A 38 -15.20 15.19 3.23
N ARG A 39 -14.28 15.66 2.37
CA ARG A 39 -13.60 14.86 1.34
C ARG A 39 -12.86 13.68 1.95
N LYS A 40 -12.03 13.93 2.97
CA LYS A 40 -11.31 12.88 3.69
C LYS A 40 -12.25 11.85 4.33
N ARG A 41 -13.38 12.29 4.89
CA ARG A 41 -14.41 11.39 5.46
C ARG A 41 -15.09 10.54 4.38
N ARG A 42 -15.40 11.09 3.21
CA ARG A 42 -15.99 10.34 2.08
C ARG A 42 -15.06 9.23 1.61
N ILE A 43 -13.78 9.55 1.37
CA ILE A 43 -12.77 8.57 0.99
C ILE A 43 -12.65 7.47 2.07
N LYS A 44 -12.63 7.85 3.35
CA LYS A 44 -12.57 6.87 4.46
C LYS A 44 -13.78 5.92 4.44
N ASN A 45 -14.99 6.46 4.35
CA ASN A 45 -16.22 5.68 4.36
C ASN A 45 -16.32 4.73 3.15
N HIS A 46 -15.82 5.16 1.99
CA HIS A 46 -15.77 4.33 0.79
C HIS A 46 -14.69 3.23 0.86
N SER A 47 -13.46 3.61 1.24
CA SER A 47 -12.32 2.70 1.17
C SER A 47 -12.29 1.66 2.29
N LYS A 48 -12.77 1.98 3.49
CA LYS A 48 -12.77 1.08 4.65
C LYS A 48 -13.39 -0.30 4.35
N PRO A 49 -14.64 -0.42 3.87
CA PRO A 49 -15.22 -1.74 3.58
C PRO A 49 -14.49 -2.51 2.47
N ILE A 50 -13.93 -1.81 1.48
CA ILE A 50 -13.17 -2.44 0.40
C ILE A 50 -11.87 -3.06 0.94
N VAL A 51 -11.14 -2.32 1.77
CA VAL A 51 -9.91 -2.80 2.41
C VAL A 51 -10.23 -3.89 3.44
N LYS A 52 -11.35 -3.81 4.17
CA LYS A 52 -11.79 -4.88 5.08
C LYS A 52 -11.99 -6.20 4.33
N ASN A 53 -12.72 -6.15 3.21
CA ASN A 53 -12.96 -7.33 2.40
C ASN A 53 -11.65 -7.94 1.87
N TYR A 54 -10.67 -7.11 1.50
CA TYR A 54 -9.34 -7.57 1.10
C TYR A 54 -8.62 -8.33 2.22
N ILE A 55 -8.58 -7.75 3.42
CA ILE A 55 -7.96 -8.40 4.59
C ILE A 55 -8.71 -9.68 4.96
N ASP A 56 -10.04 -9.70 4.89
CA ASP A 56 -10.84 -10.90 5.16
C ASP A 56 -10.60 -12.00 4.12
N ALA A 57 -10.36 -11.64 2.86
CA ALA A 57 -9.99 -12.58 1.80
C ALA A 57 -8.62 -13.23 2.09
N ILE A 58 -7.62 -12.42 2.46
CA ILE A 58 -6.29 -12.92 2.91
C ILE A 58 -6.46 -13.93 4.05
N MET A 59 -7.24 -13.59 5.09
CA MET A 59 -7.43 -14.45 6.27
C MET A 59 -8.21 -15.74 6.00
N LYS A 60 -8.82 -15.86 4.82
CA LYS A 60 -9.53 -17.05 4.33
C LYS A 60 -8.73 -17.82 3.28
N ASP A 61 -7.48 -17.40 3.01
CA ASP A 61 -6.65 -17.93 1.91
C ASP A 61 -7.32 -17.80 0.53
N ASP A 62 -8.16 -16.76 0.36
CA ASP A 62 -8.76 -16.44 -0.93
C ASP A 62 -7.79 -15.62 -1.79
N ASN A 63 -7.03 -16.34 -2.60
CA ASN A 63 -5.99 -15.79 -3.47
C ASN A 63 -6.53 -15.09 -4.73
N GLN A 64 -7.84 -14.98 -4.93
CA GLN A 64 -8.40 -14.27 -6.08
C GLN A 64 -8.30 -12.75 -5.93
N MET A 65 -8.29 -12.25 -4.70
CA MET A 65 -8.28 -10.82 -4.42
C MET A 65 -6.85 -10.31 -4.27
N VAL A 66 -6.21 -10.00 -5.39
CA VAL A 66 -4.83 -9.47 -5.43
C VAL A 66 -4.76 -7.95 -5.19
N PRO A 67 -3.66 -7.42 -4.61
CA PRO A 67 -3.52 -6.00 -4.27
C PRO A 67 -3.91 -5.05 -5.40
N PHE A 68 -3.44 -5.31 -6.62
CA PHE A 68 -3.67 -4.44 -7.78
C PHE A 68 -5.16 -4.23 -8.09
N THR A 69 -5.96 -5.31 -8.01
CA THR A 69 -7.42 -5.25 -8.23
C THR A 69 -8.10 -4.39 -7.17
N VAL A 70 -7.66 -4.51 -5.91
CA VAL A 70 -8.20 -3.72 -4.79
C VAL A 70 -7.85 -2.25 -4.94
N ILE A 71 -6.60 -1.95 -5.29
CA ILE A 71 -6.10 -0.60 -5.51
C ILE A 71 -6.88 0.08 -6.64
N ASN A 72 -7.10 -0.63 -7.75
CA ASN A 72 -7.87 -0.13 -8.88
C ASN A 72 -9.32 0.18 -8.49
N ARG A 73 -9.96 -0.68 -7.69
CA ARG A 73 -11.32 -0.44 -7.18
C ARG A 73 -11.40 0.78 -6.28
N LEU A 74 -10.38 1.03 -5.44
CA LEU A 74 -10.33 2.25 -4.63
C LEU A 74 -10.19 3.52 -5.47
N CYS A 75 -9.56 3.41 -6.64
CA CYS A 75 -9.32 4.49 -7.57
C CYS A 75 -10.45 4.68 -8.60
N ASP A 76 -11.64 4.12 -8.38
CA ASP A 76 -12.79 4.42 -9.23
C ASP A 76 -13.11 5.93 -9.21
N ARG A 77 -13.62 6.44 -10.35
CA ARG A 77 -13.57 7.87 -10.73
C ARG A 77 -14.06 8.85 -9.67
N ASP A 78 -15.07 8.47 -8.89
CA ASP A 78 -15.63 9.30 -7.82
C ASP A 78 -14.62 9.66 -6.71
N ASN A 79 -13.54 8.89 -6.54
CA ASN A 79 -12.47 9.13 -5.56
C ASN A 79 -11.25 9.84 -6.16
N THR A 80 -10.93 9.61 -7.44
CA THR A 80 -9.81 10.31 -8.10
C THR A 80 -10.11 11.79 -8.26
N ASP A 81 -11.37 12.14 -8.50
CA ASP A 81 -11.84 13.54 -8.54
C ASP A 81 -11.75 14.21 -7.16
N GLN A 82 -11.64 13.42 -6.10
CA GLN A 82 -11.37 13.86 -4.74
C GLN A 82 -9.87 13.91 -4.42
N GLY A 83 -8.98 13.86 -5.41
CA GLY A 83 -7.52 13.96 -5.23
C GLY A 83 -6.88 12.75 -4.55
N PHE A 84 -7.59 11.63 -4.40
CA PHE A 84 -7.07 10.39 -3.84
C PHE A 84 -6.49 9.56 -4.99
N THR A 85 -5.17 9.56 -5.10
CA THR A 85 -4.45 9.01 -6.24
C THR A 85 -4.23 7.50 -6.11
N PHE A 86 -3.76 6.87 -7.18
CA PHE A 86 -3.31 5.47 -7.13
C PHE A 86 -2.21 5.29 -6.09
N GLY A 87 -1.32 6.28 -5.97
CA GLY A 87 -0.32 6.36 -4.92
C GLY A 87 -0.90 6.24 -3.51
N ASN A 88 -1.95 7.00 -3.22
CA ASN A 88 -2.62 6.94 -1.92
C ASN A 88 -3.32 5.60 -1.71
N ALA A 89 -3.98 5.07 -2.75
CA ALA A 89 -4.70 3.80 -2.67
C ALA A 89 -3.76 2.60 -2.43
N GLN A 90 -2.66 2.49 -3.18
CA GLN A 90 -1.68 1.41 -2.95
C GLN A 90 -1.06 1.51 -1.56
N LYS A 91 -0.79 2.75 -1.09
CA LYS A 91 -0.24 2.93 0.25
C LYS A 91 -1.22 2.47 1.32
N LEU A 92 -2.49 2.86 1.21
CA LEU A 92 -3.54 2.43 2.13
C LEU A 92 -3.69 0.91 2.18
N VAL A 93 -3.77 0.24 1.03
CA VAL A 93 -3.97 -1.21 0.94
C VAL A 93 -2.77 -1.95 1.54
N ASN A 94 -1.57 -1.63 1.08
CA ASN A 94 -0.37 -2.37 1.46
C ASN A 94 0.04 -2.09 2.91
N MET A 95 -0.09 -0.84 3.39
CA MET A 95 0.17 -0.54 4.81
C MET A 95 -0.84 -1.20 5.74
N THR A 96 -2.12 -1.30 5.34
CA THR A 96 -3.11 -2.02 6.15
C THR A 96 -2.73 -3.50 6.24
N ALA A 97 -2.39 -4.12 5.11
CA ALA A 97 -1.92 -5.51 5.09
C ALA A 97 -0.68 -5.71 5.96
N LYS A 98 0.29 -4.78 5.91
CA LYS A 98 1.52 -4.82 6.72
C LYS A 98 1.21 -4.80 8.21
N TYR A 99 0.33 -3.92 8.67
CA TYR A 99 -0.07 -3.89 10.07
C TYR A 99 -0.81 -5.15 10.50
N MET A 100 -1.63 -5.73 9.63
CA MET A 100 -2.28 -7.01 9.91
C MET A 100 -1.27 -8.16 9.97
N PHE A 101 -0.27 -8.14 9.09
CA PHE A 101 0.78 -9.14 9.03
C PHE A 101 1.63 -9.21 10.30
N LEU A 102 1.79 -8.11 11.05
CA LEU A 102 2.46 -8.12 12.37
C LEU A 102 1.87 -9.18 13.32
N SER A 103 0.55 -9.42 13.25
CA SER A 103 -0.11 -10.44 14.06
C SER A 103 0.13 -11.88 13.59
N ALA A 104 0.66 -12.04 12.37
CA ALA A 104 0.95 -13.31 11.72
C ALA A 104 2.45 -13.65 11.66
N TYR A 105 3.35 -12.68 11.89
CA TYR A 105 4.79 -12.82 11.63
C TYR A 105 5.44 -14.03 12.34
N GLY A 106 5.09 -14.26 13.61
CA GLY A 106 5.63 -15.38 14.39
C GLY A 106 4.97 -16.74 14.15
N ASP A 107 3.98 -16.83 13.26
CA ASP A 107 3.20 -18.03 12.99
C ASP A 107 3.32 -18.40 11.50
N THR A 108 4.06 -19.47 11.19
CA THR A 108 4.41 -19.85 9.81
C THR A 108 3.18 -20.06 8.92
N GLU A 109 2.10 -20.66 9.44
CA GLU A 109 0.88 -20.90 8.65
C GLU A 109 0.16 -19.59 8.35
N LYS A 110 0.04 -18.70 9.34
CA LYS A 110 -0.58 -17.38 9.12
C LYS A 110 0.27 -16.46 8.27
N ARG A 111 1.60 -16.57 8.37
CA ARG A 111 2.56 -15.82 7.56
C ARG A 111 2.35 -16.11 6.07
N GLU A 112 2.14 -17.37 5.70
CA GLU A 112 1.89 -17.81 4.31
C GLU A 112 0.68 -17.13 3.67
N LEU A 113 -0.36 -16.79 4.44
CA LEU A 113 -1.55 -16.10 3.92
C LEU A 113 -1.22 -14.77 3.24
N PHE A 114 -0.10 -14.14 3.62
CA PHE A 114 0.32 -12.83 3.11
C PHE A 114 1.32 -12.90 1.95
N LYS A 115 1.64 -14.09 1.43
CA LYS A 115 2.66 -14.26 0.37
C LYS A 115 2.41 -13.45 -0.91
N ASN A 116 1.15 -13.18 -1.22
CA ASN A 116 0.71 -12.42 -2.40
C ASN A 116 0.51 -10.93 -2.11
N CYS A 117 0.75 -10.48 -0.88
CA CYS A 117 0.69 -9.06 -0.55
C CYS A 117 1.88 -8.31 -1.13
N HIS A 118 1.63 -7.07 -1.53
CA HIS A 118 2.65 -6.16 -2.03
C HIS A 118 3.30 -5.39 -0.88
N CYS A 119 4.55 -4.96 -1.08
CA CYS A 119 5.20 -4.02 -0.20
C CYS A 119 4.58 -2.62 -0.36
N PRO A 120 4.37 -1.85 0.71
CA PRO A 120 3.98 -0.44 0.59
C PRO A 120 5.03 0.36 -0.20
N MET A 121 4.59 1.09 -1.24
CA MET A 121 5.46 2.03 -1.95
C MET A 121 5.31 3.41 -1.31
N ASP A 122 6.40 3.97 -0.81
CA ASP A 122 6.46 5.38 -0.40
C ASP A 122 7.86 5.97 -0.57
N GLY A 123 8.03 7.23 -0.18
CA GLY A 123 9.29 7.95 -0.37
C GLY A 123 10.46 7.29 0.34
N VAL A 124 10.24 6.78 1.55
CA VAL A 124 11.28 6.13 2.36
C VAL A 124 11.62 4.77 1.77
N MET A 125 10.61 3.97 1.44
CA MET A 125 10.83 2.67 0.81
C MET A 125 11.51 2.77 -0.55
N MET A 126 11.21 3.79 -1.35
CA MET A 126 11.88 4.04 -2.63
C MET A 126 13.35 4.47 -2.46
N GLU A 127 13.67 5.20 -1.40
CA GLU A 127 15.05 5.59 -1.06
C GLU A 127 15.85 4.37 -0.60
N ARG A 128 15.33 3.60 0.36
CA ARG A 128 15.94 2.36 0.83
C ARG A 128 16.10 1.32 -0.28
N LEU A 129 15.13 1.21 -1.18
CA LEU A 129 15.24 0.33 -2.34
C LEU A 129 16.44 0.70 -3.22
N ARG A 130 16.75 2.00 -3.37
CA ARG A 130 17.92 2.44 -4.13
C ARG A 130 19.22 1.97 -3.49
N GLU A 131 19.35 2.14 -2.17
CA GLU A 131 20.50 1.68 -1.39
C GLU A 131 20.67 0.16 -1.50
N LYS A 132 19.59 -0.58 -1.25
CA LYS A 132 19.61 -2.04 -1.23
C LYS A 132 19.82 -2.64 -2.62
N CYS A 133 19.29 -2.06 -3.69
CA CYS A 133 19.56 -2.55 -5.04
C CYS A 133 21.06 -2.56 -5.37
N GLU A 134 21.85 -1.61 -4.85
CA GLU A 134 23.30 -1.63 -5.03
C GLU A 134 23.95 -2.82 -4.31
N GLU A 135 23.55 -3.09 -3.06
CA GLU A 135 24.01 -4.25 -2.27
C GLU A 135 23.70 -5.59 -2.97
N TYR A 136 22.51 -5.72 -3.55
CA TYR A 136 22.06 -6.93 -4.25
C TYR A 136 22.49 -7.00 -5.73
N THR A 137 23.36 -6.09 -6.19
CA THR A 137 23.80 -6.01 -7.61
C THR A 137 22.64 -5.92 -8.60
N LEU A 138 21.51 -5.34 -8.17
CA LEU A 138 20.34 -5.09 -8.98
C LEU A 138 20.47 -3.70 -9.62
N LYS A 139 20.44 -3.63 -10.95
CA LYS A 139 20.44 -2.35 -11.65
C LYS A 139 19.06 -1.70 -11.56
N LEU A 140 18.89 -0.81 -10.58
CA LEU A 140 17.63 -0.06 -10.39
C LEU A 140 17.43 0.98 -11.50
N GLU A 141 16.33 0.85 -12.22
CA GLU A 141 15.87 1.90 -13.14
C GLU A 141 15.29 3.09 -12.37
N LYS A 142 15.56 4.31 -12.84
CA LYS A 142 15.08 5.53 -12.19
C LYS A 142 13.55 5.59 -12.17
N PHE A 143 12.99 5.96 -11.02
CA PHE A 143 11.58 6.32 -10.90
C PHE A 143 11.36 7.75 -11.36
N GLU A 144 10.39 7.98 -12.24
CA GLU A 144 10.13 9.28 -12.86
C GLU A 144 8.94 10.00 -12.22
N ILE A 145 8.03 9.25 -11.58
CA ILE A 145 6.83 9.79 -10.93
C ILE A 145 6.92 9.57 -9.42
N PRO A 146 6.78 10.62 -8.60
CA PRO A 146 6.64 10.45 -7.15
C PRO A 146 5.45 9.56 -6.81
N TRP A 147 5.61 8.62 -5.87
CA TRP A 147 4.57 7.63 -5.54
C TRP A 147 3.19 8.27 -5.31
N SER A 148 3.12 9.42 -4.63
CA SER A 148 1.85 10.10 -4.30
C SER A 148 1.14 10.70 -5.50
N ARG A 149 1.81 10.80 -6.65
CA ARG A 149 1.25 11.35 -7.91
C ARG A 149 0.88 10.27 -8.92
N LEU A 150 1.10 8.98 -8.60
CA LEU A 150 0.71 7.88 -9.47
C LEU A 150 -0.81 7.89 -9.70
N LYS A 151 -1.24 7.68 -10.94
CA LYS A 151 -2.66 7.66 -11.34
C LYS A 151 -3.05 6.29 -11.90
N LYS A 152 -4.31 5.89 -11.69
CA LYS A 152 -4.85 4.60 -12.14
C LYS A 152 -4.84 4.47 -13.66
N ASP A 153 -5.34 5.50 -14.36
CA ASP A 153 -5.54 5.47 -15.82
C ASP A 153 -4.32 5.99 -16.59
N ASP A 154 -3.14 5.99 -15.97
CA ASP A 154 -1.88 6.40 -16.58
C ASP A 154 -0.94 5.19 -16.66
N GLU A 155 -0.68 4.71 -17.87
CA GLU A 155 0.17 3.54 -18.13
C GLU A 155 1.56 3.70 -17.49
N LYS A 156 2.10 4.92 -17.51
CA LYS A 156 3.39 5.20 -16.90
C LYS A 156 3.35 5.02 -15.38
N SER A 157 2.32 5.53 -14.72
CA SER A 157 2.11 5.34 -13.27
C SER A 157 1.97 3.86 -12.89
N ILE A 158 1.25 3.07 -13.69
CA ILE A 158 1.13 1.62 -13.47
C ILE A 158 2.51 0.97 -13.55
N LYS A 159 3.27 1.25 -14.62
CA LYS A 159 4.63 0.71 -14.80
C LYS A 159 5.59 1.09 -13.68
N GLU A 160 5.50 2.30 -13.14
CA GLU A 160 6.31 2.74 -11.99
C GLU A 160 6.03 1.90 -10.74
N TYR A 161 4.75 1.62 -10.46
CA TYR A 161 4.38 0.77 -9.34
C TYR A 161 4.79 -0.69 -9.56
N GLU A 162 4.55 -1.25 -10.74
CA GLU A 162 4.97 -2.62 -11.10
C GLU A 162 6.48 -2.77 -11.02
N LYS A 163 7.23 -1.78 -11.50
CA LYS A 163 8.70 -1.72 -11.38
C LYS A 163 9.13 -1.75 -9.91
N PHE A 164 8.52 -0.94 -9.05
CA PHE A 164 8.81 -0.98 -7.62
C PHE A 164 8.58 -2.38 -7.03
N GLN A 165 7.40 -2.97 -7.28
CA GLN A 165 7.09 -4.31 -6.78
C GLN A 165 8.01 -5.38 -7.37
N TYR A 166 8.45 -5.24 -8.62
CA TYR A 166 9.40 -6.15 -9.24
C TYR A 166 10.71 -6.22 -8.45
N TYR A 167 11.33 -5.07 -8.13
CA TYR A 167 12.60 -5.08 -7.37
C TYR A 167 12.42 -5.59 -5.95
N ILE A 168 11.31 -5.23 -5.28
CA ILE A 168 10.95 -5.81 -3.97
C ILE A 168 10.89 -7.34 -4.08
N ASN A 169 10.24 -7.88 -5.11
CA ASN A 169 10.13 -9.32 -5.32
C ASN A 169 11.50 -9.98 -5.58
N GLN A 170 12.43 -9.30 -6.27
CA GLN A 170 13.79 -9.84 -6.46
C GLN A 170 14.53 -9.94 -5.13
N ILE A 171 14.46 -8.90 -4.30
CA ILE A 171 15.10 -8.88 -2.96
C ILE A 171 14.46 -9.94 -2.06
N ALA A 172 13.13 -9.99 -2.00
CA ALA A 172 12.39 -10.97 -1.20
C ALA A 172 12.78 -12.42 -1.53
N LYS A 173 12.98 -12.72 -2.82
CA LYS A 173 13.45 -14.04 -3.28
C LYS A 173 14.86 -14.39 -2.80
N GLN A 174 15.78 -13.41 -2.82
CA GLN A 174 17.16 -13.65 -2.37
C GLN A 174 17.23 -13.90 -0.86
N GLU A 175 16.36 -13.24 -0.10
CA GLU A 175 16.25 -13.37 1.37
C GLU A 175 15.31 -14.50 1.82
N ASN A 176 14.64 -15.19 0.88
CA ASN A 176 13.64 -16.21 1.16
C ASN A 176 12.50 -15.72 2.07
N ILE A 177 12.03 -14.49 1.84
CA ILE A 177 10.91 -13.84 2.52
C ILE A 177 9.81 -13.45 1.52
N TYR A 178 8.65 -13.02 2.01
CA TYR A 178 7.57 -12.48 1.19
C TYR A 178 7.77 -10.98 0.92
N PRO A 179 7.23 -10.43 -0.18
CA PRO A 179 7.41 -9.03 -0.54
C PRO A 179 7.01 -8.04 0.57
N ILE A 180 5.96 -8.36 1.34
CA ILE A 180 5.50 -7.52 2.45
C ILE A 180 6.53 -7.42 3.59
N GLU A 181 7.44 -8.39 3.71
CA GLU A 181 8.45 -8.44 4.76
C GLU A 181 9.68 -7.60 4.46
N VAL A 182 9.93 -7.30 3.18
CA VAL A 182 11.06 -6.47 2.74
C VAL A 182 11.03 -5.09 3.42
N ASP A 183 9.84 -4.56 3.68
CA ASP A 183 9.71 -3.32 4.43
C ASP A 183 10.38 -3.44 5.80
N PHE A 184 10.05 -4.45 6.62
CA PHE A 184 10.67 -4.63 7.95
C PHE A 184 12.18 -4.79 7.86
N MET A 185 12.66 -5.56 6.87
CA MET A 185 14.09 -5.75 6.63
C MET A 185 14.82 -4.42 6.35
N PHE A 186 14.16 -3.47 5.67
CA PHE A 186 14.75 -2.15 5.40
C PHE A 186 14.77 -1.24 6.66
N TRP A 187 14.17 -1.65 7.78
CA TRP A 187 14.18 -0.93 9.06
C TRP A 187 15.16 -1.50 10.10
N ASP A 188 15.79 -2.66 9.86
CA ASP A 188 16.70 -3.32 10.82
C ASP A 188 18.10 -2.66 10.92
N GLU A 189 18.20 -1.35 10.67
CA GLU A 189 19.44 -0.55 10.71
C GLU A 189 19.44 0.52 11.82
#